data_AF-A0A502DLZ4-F1
#
_entry.id   AF-A0A502DLZ4-F1
#
_cell.length_a   1.000
_cell.length_b   1.000
_cell.length_c   1.000
_cell.angle_alpha   90.00
_cell.angle_beta   90.00
_cell.angle_gamma   90.00
#
_symmetry.space_group_name_H-M   'P 1'
#
loop_
_entity.id
_entity.type
_entity.pdbx_description
1 polymer ?
#
loop_
_entity_poly.entity_id
_entity_poly.type
_entity_poly.pdbx_seq_one_letter_code
_entity_poly.pdbx_strand_id
1 'polypeptide(L)'
;MLIQRARLLDDTVVDIRTDHHIVEVAQDLAPARGESLFDASERTVIPGLHDHHVHMHSAAAAMTSVSIGPREARDRNGLRTALATAHVGDDGWIRAVGYHEAVAGELDRVALDEVSPPVPVRVQHRSGILWTLNSAGLDRVGLSDHPDGRLRSSDPSWSDSLARRETGLADVSRKLASYGVTGMTDATPDLGVVDVVRFAEAHRRGELLQRVHCLAPGKRILHDDELDLDALTAWIDARHAADAIVALHCVTAAQLVITIAALRAAGSRVGDRIEHAAVVPTDCLDALAELDVVVVTQPNFVAERGDQYLTDVPQDEHHQLWRVGSLIAAGIPLAMSTDFPFGDPDPWAAMRAAVRRTTASGSVLGEQERISARTALTSFFGAPEHPALPRTVNPGEPANLCVLAGTPDDVLRELDAGLVAATVVEGRVVYEQG
;
A
#
# COMPACT_ATOMS: atom_id res chain seq x y z
N MET A 1 -18.69 -22.68 0.70
CA MET A 1 -19.77 -22.26 -0.21
C MET A 1 -19.53 -22.83 -1.60
N LEU A 2 -20.55 -22.92 -2.43
CA LEU A 2 -20.42 -23.25 -3.85
C LEU A 2 -20.64 -21.98 -4.69
N ILE A 3 -19.61 -21.58 -5.43
CA ILE A 3 -19.67 -20.50 -6.41
C ILE A 3 -19.94 -21.15 -7.76
N GLN A 4 -21.11 -20.90 -8.36
CA GLN A 4 -21.51 -21.52 -9.62
C GLN A 4 -21.27 -20.61 -10.81
N ARG A 5 -21.02 -21.22 -11.98
CA ARG A 5 -20.86 -20.52 -13.27
C ARG A 5 -19.83 -19.40 -13.20
N ALA A 6 -18.70 -19.64 -12.55
CA ALA A 6 -17.56 -18.73 -12.50
C ALA A 6 -16.77 -18.82 -13.80
N ARG A 7 -16.54 -17.67 -14.46
CA ARG A 7 -15.68 -17.58 -15.65
C ARG A 7 -14.26 -17.23 -15.22
N LEU A 8 -13.27 -18.07 -15.54
CA LEU A 8 -11.87 -17.81 -15.22
C LEU A 8 -11.22 -16.89 -16.28
N LEU A 9 -10.00 -16.42 -16.01
CA LEU A 9 -9.24 -15.53 -16.90
C LEU A 9 -8.83 -16.16 -18.25
N ASP A 10 -9.03 -17.46 -18.42
CA ASP A 10 -8.82 -18.20 -19.67
C ASP A 10 -10.14 -18.55 -20.39
N ASP A 11 -11.23 -17.88 -19.98
CA ASP A 11 -12.60 -18.06 -20.45
C ASP A 11 -13.28 -19.39 -20.08
N THR A 12 -12.62 -20.28 -19.33
CA THR A 12 -13.24 -21.50 -18.84
C THR A 12 -14.33 -21.17 -17.83
N VAL A 13 -15.51 -21.78 -17.98
CA VAL A 13 -16.60 -21.68 -17.00
C VAL A 13 -16.60 -22.91 -16.11
N VAL A 14 -16.56 -22.68 -14.80
CA VAL A 14 -16.47 -23.70 -13.76
C VAL A 14 -17.36 -23.38 -12.56
N ASP A 15 -17.67 -24.40 -11.78
CA ASP A 15 -18.15 -24.29 -10.42
C ASP A 15 -16.97 -24.47 -9.44
N ILE A 16 -16.93 -23.66 -8.40
CA ILE A 16 -15.85 -23.60 -7.40
C ILE A 16 -16.45 -23.88 -6.02
N ARG A 17 -16.12 -25.03 -5.45
CA ARG A 17 -16.47 -25.35 -4.07
C ARG A 17 -15.37 -24.89 -3.13
N THR A 18 -15.76 -24.19 -2.08
CA THR A 18 -14.85 -23.59 -1.10
C THR A 18 -15.24 -23.93 0.32
N ASP A 19 -14.25 -24.04 1.18
CA ASP A 19 -14.34 -23.83 2.63
C ASP A 19 -13.33 -22.73 2.98
N HIS A 20 -12.43 -22.91 3.96
CA HIS A 20 -11.27 -22.00 4.11
C HIS A 20 -10.32 -22.01 2.90
N HIS A 21 -10.29 -23.12 2.16
CA HIS A 21 -9.53 -23.32 0.92
C HIS A 21 -10.47 -23.72 -0.22
N ILE A 22 -10.02 -23.59 -1.46
CA ILE A 22 -10.69 -24.17 -2.62
C ILE A 22 -10.62 -25.69 -2.48
N VAL A 23 -11.77 -26.34 -2.41
CA VAL A 23 -11.90 -27.80 -2.20
C VAL A 23 -11.94 -28.51 -3.54
N GLU A 24 -12.69 -27.96 -4.49
CA GLU A 24 -12.96 -28.60 -5.77
C GLU A 24 -13.28 -27.54 -6.84
N VAL A 25 -12.80 -27.77 -8.06
CA VAL A 25 -13.10 -26.96 -9.26
C VAL A 25 -13.47 -27.92 -10.37
N ALA A 26 -14.69 -27.80 -10.92
CA ALA A 26 -15.17 -28.65 -12.01
C ALA A 26 -16.21 -27.91 -12.86
N GLN A 27 -16.59 -28.44 -14.02
CA GLN A 27 -17.57 -27.79 -14.90
C GLN A 27 -18.99 -27.73 -14.32
N ASP A 28 -19.36 -28.73 -13.52
CA ASP A 28 -20.69 -28.86 -12.92
C ASP A 28 -20.54 -29.54 -11.56
N LEU A 29 -20.86 -28.82 -10.48
CA LEU A 29 -20.86 -29.34 -9.13
C LEU A 29 -22.27 -29.28 -8.55
N ALA A 30 -22.79 -30.45 -8.15
CA ALA A 30 -24.07 -30.51 -7.45
C ALA A 30 -23.97 -29.86 -6.06
N PRO A 31 -24.88 -28.95 -5.67
CA PRO A 31 -24.96 -28.40 -4.32
C PRO A 31 -25.06 -29.46 -3.22
N ALA A 32 -24.22 -29.35 -2.18
CA ALA A 32 -24.37 -30.15 -0.98
C ALA A 32 -25.50 -29.61 -0.07
N ARG A 33 -26.07 -30.48 0.76
CA ARG A 33 -27.15 -30.08 1.68
C ARG A 33 -26.66 -29.03 2.68
N GLY A 34 -27.26 -27.85 2.68
CA GLY A 34 -26.92 -26.74 3.58
C GLY A 34 -25.71 -25.92 3.11
N GLU A 35 -25.19 -26.18 1.91
CA GLU A 35 -24.13 -25.39 1.30
C GLU A 35 -24.66 -24.02 0.85
N SER A 36 -24.00 -22.94 1.26
CA SER A 36 -24.30 -21.60 0.74
C SER A 36 -23.96 -21.53 -0.75
N LEU A 37 -24.89 -21.02 -1.55
CA LEU A 37 -24.75 -20.86 -2.99
C LEU A 37 -24.48 -19.40 -3.34
N PHE A 38 -23.55 -19.18 -4.26
CA PHE A 38 -23.33 -17.89 -4.90
C PHE A 38 -23.25 -18.11 -6.40
N ASP A 39 -24.10 -17.43 -7.16
CA ASP A 39 -24.14 -17.57 -8.60
C ASP A 39 -23.35 -16.44 -9.26
N ALA A 40 -22.14 -16.76 -9.75
CA ALA A 40 -21.31 -15.78 -10.43
C ALA A 40 -21.97 -15.29 -11.73
N SER A 41 -22.97 -16.00 -12.27
CA SER A 41 -23.69 -15.59 -13.48
C SER A 41 -22.76 -15.38 -14.68
N GLU A 42 -21.79 -16.28 -14.85
CA GLU A 42 -20.73 -16.23 -15.88
C GLU A 42 -19.84 -14.98 -15.84
N ARG A 43 -19.88 -14.25 -14.72
CA ARG A 43 -18.95 -13.17 -14.42
C ARG A 43 -17.56 -13.72 -14.13
N THR A 44 -16.58 -12.86 -14.32
CA THR A 44 -15.17 -13.21 -14.14
C THR A 44 -14.87 -13.47 -12.67
N VAL A 45 -14.18 -14.56 -12.35
CA VAL A 45 -13.69 -14.87 -11.01
C VAL A 45 -12.18 -15.03 -11.05
N ILE A 46 -11.51 -14.30 -10.17
CA ILE A 46 -10.05 -14.28 -10.04
C ILE A 46 -9.63 -14.62 -8.60
N PRO A 47 -8.36 -14.98 -8.37
CA PRO A 47 -7.78 -14.88 -7.05
C PRO A 47 -8.02 -13.49 -6.46
N GLY A 48 -8.41 -13.43 -5.19
CA GLY A 48 -8.60 -12.17 -4.50
C GLY A 48 -7.28 -11.40 -4.42
N LEU A 49 -7.35 -10.07 -4.53
CA LEU A 49 -6.16 -9.23 -4.56
C LEU A 49 -5.46 -9.23 -3.19
N HIS A 50 -4.13 -9.16 -3.19
CA HIS A 50 -3.32 -8.94 -2.01
C HIS A 50 -2.55 -7.63 -2.18
N ASP A 51 -2.76 -6.68 -1.27
CA ASP A 51 -1.97 -5.45 -1.27
C ASP A 51 -0.67 -5.66 -0.50
N HIS A 52 0.46 -5.73 -1.22
CA HIS A 52 1.73 -6.18 -0.66
C HIS A 52 2.46 -5.14 0.20
N HIS A 53 1.94 -3.91 0.33
CA HIS A 53 2.52 -2.85 1.15
C HIS A 53 1.45 -1.82 1.52
N VAL A 54 1.02 -1.83 2.77
CA VAL A 54 0.08 -0.85 3.35
C VAL A 54 0.51 -0.46 4.75
N HIS A 55 -0.10 0.57 5.32
CA HIS A 55 0.10 1.01 6.69
C HIS A 55 -1.25 1.13 7.40
N MET A 56 -1.74 0.06 8.02
CA MET A 56 -3.14 -0.06 8.46
C MET A 56 -3.56 0.96 9.52
N HIS A 57 -2.72 1.20 10.52
CA HIS A 57 -3.01 2.22 11.53
C HIS A 57 -2.96 3.63 10.95
N SER A 58 -1.99 3.91 10.08
CA SER A 58 -1.90 5.17 9.35
C SER A 58 -3.12 5.35 8.45
N ALA A 59 -3.57 4.29 7.77
CA ALA A 59 -4.75 4.29 6.92
C ALA A 59 -6.04 4.60 7.69
N ALA A 60 -6.23 3.97 8.84
CA ALA A 60 -7.36 4.27 9.72
C ALA A 60 -7.33 5.73 10.21
N ALA A 61 -6.15 6.24 10.55
CA ALA A 61 -5.98 7.64 10.93
C ALA A 61 -6.26 8.61 9.75
N ALA A 62 -5.79 8.28 8.54
CA ALA A 62 -5.99 9.08 7.35
C ALA A 62 -7.47 9.14 6.93
N MET A 63 -8.21 8.03 7.02
CA MET A 63 -9.66 7.99 6.70
C MET A 63 -10.52 8.85 7.64
N THR A 64 -10.00 9.23 8.80
CA THR A 64 -10.68 10.12 9.77
C THR A 64 -10.04 11.51 9.83
N SER A 65 -9.18 11.85 8.86
CA SER A 65 -8.50 13.13 8.74
C SER A 65 -8.92 13.85 7.45
N VAL A 66 -8.82 15.18 7.42
CA VAL A 66 -9.04 15.94 6.19
C VAL A 66 -7.81 15.84 5.27
N SER A 67 -8.01 15.51 4.00
CA SER A 67 -6.94 15.52 3.00
C SER A 67 -6.66 16.95 2.54
N ILE A 68 -5.39 17.35 2.55
CA ILE A 68 -4.93 18.70 2.18
C ILE A 68 -3.71 18.66 1.26
N GLY A 69 -3.65 17.65 0.39
CA GLY A 69 -2.57 17.52 -0.58
C GLY A 69 -2.76 18.41 -1.82
N PRO A 70 -1.82 18.34 -2.78
CA PRO A 70 -1.85 19.15 -4.01
C PRO A 70 -3.11 18.99 -4.86
N ARG A 71 -3.88 17.92 -4.69
CA ARG A 71 -5.15 17.68 -5.39
C ARG A 71 -6.31 18.41 -4.71
N GLU A 72 -6.28 18.50 -3.39
CA GLU A 72 -7.36 19.06 -2.56
C GLU A 72 -7.20 20.56 -2.32
N ALA A 73 -5.97 21.05 -2.19
CA ALA A 73 -5.64 22.46 -1.98
C ALA A 73 -4.50 22.91 -2.89
N ARG A 74 -4.63 24.09 -3.48
CA ARG A 74 -3.67 24.65 -4.45
C ARG A 74 -2.99 25.94 -4.00
N ASP A 75 -3.44 26.51 -2.90
CA ASP A 75 -2.89 27.71 -2.30
C ASP A 75 -3.20 27.78 -0.79
N ARG A 76 -2.65 28.79 -0.12
CA ARG A 76 -2.85 29.04 1.32
C ARG A 76 -4.32 29.27 1.68
N ASN A 77 -5.13 29.83 0.80
CA ASN A 77 -6.55 30.06 1.05
C ASN A 77 -7.36 28.77 0.96
N GLY A 78 -7.04 27.89 0.00
CA GLY A 78 -7.57 26.53 -0.11
C GLY A 78 -7.24 25.70 1.13
N LEU A 79 -5.98 25.71 1.57
CA LEU A 79 -5.54 25.04 2.81
C LEU A 79 -6.33 25.54 4.03
N ARG A 80 -6.41 26.87 4.21
CA ARG A 80 -7.17 27.49 5.30
C ARG A 80 -8.64 27.08 5.26
N THR A 81 -9.26 27.07 4.09
CA THR A 81 -10.66 26.69 3.93
C THR A 81 -10.88 25.24 4.33
N ALA A 82 -10.06 24.32 3.81
CA ALA A 82 -10.15 22.90 4.12
C ALA A 82 -10.05 22.64 5.63
N LEU A 83 -9.04 23.22 6.28
CA LEU A 83 -8.83 23.09 7.72
C LEU A 83 -9.91 23.77 8.57
N ALA A 84 -10.40 24.95 8.18
CA ALA A 84 -11.45 25.67 8.92
C ALA A 84 -12.81 24.96 8.85
N THR A 85 -13.07 24.21 7.78
CA THR A 85 -14.28 23.38 7.64
C THR A 85 -14.12 21.95 8.13
N ALA A 86 -12.91 21.58 8.55
CA ALA A 86 -12.62 20.22 9.01
C ALA A 86 -13.37 19.90 10.30
N HIS A 87 -13.82 18.66 10.43
CA HIS A 87 -14.43 18.18 11.65
C HIS A 87 -13.41 18.17 12.79
N VAL A 88 -13.78 18.81 13.90
CA VAL A 88 -13.04 18.66 15.16
C VAL A 88 -13.42 17.30 15.75
N GLY A 89 -12.47 16.37 15.81
CA GLY A 89 -12.71 15.04 16.36
C GLY A 89 -13.11 15.09 17.84
N ASP A 90 -13.66 14.00 18.37
CA ASP A 90 -14.11 13.94 19.78
C ASP A 90 -12.97 14.14 20.79
N ASP A 91 -11.72 14.00 20.36
CA ASP A 91 -10.54 14.32 21.15
C ASP A 91 -10.19 15.83 21.14
N GLY A 92 -10.95 16.64 20.40
CA GLY A 92 -10.75 18.07 20.25
C GLY A 92 -9.70 18.47 19.22
N TRP A 93 -9.23 17.54 18.39
CA TRP A 93 -8.22 17.84 17.36
C TRP A 93 -8.83 18.02 15.97
N ILE A 94 -8.30 18.98 15.22
CA ILE A 94 -8.36 18.96 13.76
C ILE A 94 -7.14 18.18 13.26
N ARG A 95 -7.40 17.20 12.39
CA ARG A 95 -6.37 16.31 11.85
C ARG A 95 -6.39 16.40 10.35
N ALA A 96 -5.22 16.65 9.77
CA ALA A 96 -5.07 16.70 8.33
C ALA A 96 -3.87 15.89 7.86
N VAL A 97 -3.95 15.37 6.65
CA VAL A 97 -2.93 14.49 6.05
C VAL A 97 -2.67 14.87 4.60
N GLY A 98 -1.52 14.42 4.08
CA GLY A 98 -1.18 14.54 2.66
C GLY A 98 -0.56 15.89 2.27
N TYR A 99 -0.20 16.74 3.23
CA TYR A 99 0.38 18.05 2.95
C TYR A 99 1.69 17.94 2.16
N HIS A 100 1.96 18.93 1.31
CA HIS A 100 3.22 19.10 0.59
C HIS A 100 3.44 20.59 0.31
N GLU A 101 4.69 21.02 0.21
CA GLU A 101 5.07 22.43 0.07
C GLU A 101 4.50 23.05 -1.21
N ALA A 102 4.24 22.25 -2.26
CA ALA A 102 3.57 22.71 -3.49
C ALA A 102 2.15 23.27 -3.26
N VAL A 103 1.52 22.99 -2.12
CA VAL A 103 0.19 23.51 -1.77
C VAL A 103 0.28 24.97 -1.35
N ALA A 104 1.16 25.32 -0.41
CA ALA A 104 1.16 26.65 0.22
C ALA A 104 2.54 27.11 0.74
N GLY A 105 3.64 26.50 0.30
CA GLY A 105 4.99 26.76 0.80
C GLY A 105 5.33 25.91 2.03
N GLU A 106 6.29 26.33 2.84
CA GLU A 106 6.55 25.66 4.11
C GLU A 106 5.43 25.92 5.12
N LEU A 107 5.09 24.88 5.90
CA LEU A 107 4.09 24.95 6.96
C LEU A 107 4.77 24.95 8.33
N ASP A 108 4.41 25.93 9.14
CA ASP A 108 4.84 26.09 10.53
C ASP A 108 3.64 26.34 11.46
N ARG A 109 3.90 26.41 12.77
CA ARG A 109 2.87 26.66 13.78
C ARG A 109 2.14 27.99 13.56
N VAL A 110 2.84 29.03 13.07
CA VAL A 110 2.27 30.38 12.90
C VAL A 110 1.24 30.35 11.79
N ALA A 111 1.54 29.70 10.67
CA ALA A 111 0.60 29.50 9.58
C ALA A 111 -0.65 28.71 10.01
N LEU A 112 -0.51 27.72 10.91
CA LEU A 112 -1.64 26.97 11.43
C LEU A 112 -2.45 27.75 12.48
N ASP A 113 -1.80 28.61 13.28
CA ASP A 113 -2.47 29.49 14.24
C ASP A 113 -3.40 30.49 13.52
N GLU A 114 -3.04 30.96 12.32
CA GLU A 114 -3.93 31.81 11.50
C GLU A 114 -5.22 31.11 11.06
N VAL A 115 -5.22 29.78 11.00
CA VAL A 115 -6.36 28.97 10.53
C VAL A 115 -7.32 28.68 11.67
N SER A 116 -6.79 28.21 12.81
CA SER A 116 -7.59 27.85 13.98
C SER A 116 -6.80 28.04 15.27
N PRO A 117 -6.76 29.27 15.82
CA PRO A 117 -5.97 29.57 17.02
C PRO A 117 -6.36 28.76 18.27
N PRO A 118 -7.65 28.55 18.61
CA PRO A 118 -8.02 27.92 19.88
C PRO A 118 -8.13 26.39 19.80
N VAL A 119 -8.12 25.80 18.59
CA VAL A 119 -8.31 24.35 18.41
C VAL A 119 -6.97 23.71 18.07
N PRO A 120 -6.53 22.66 18.80
CA PRO A 120 -5.37 21.88 18.43
C PRO A 120 -5.47 21.35 16.98
N VAL A 121 -4.47 21.70 16.15
CA VAL A 121 -4.35 21.24 14.77
C VAL A 121 -3.05 20.47 14.60
N ARG A 122 -3.13 19.31 13.95
CA ARG A 122 -1.96 18.57 13.48
C ARG A 122 -2.09 18.23 12.00
N VAL A 123 -1.02 18.48 11.26
CA VAL A 123 -0.90 18.23 9.83
C VAL A 123 0.22 17.23 9.59
N GLN A 124 -0.08 16.10 8.95
CA GLN A 124 0.93 15.16 8.47
C GLN A 124 1.34 15.51 7.04
N HIS A 125 2.65 15.65 6.81
CA HIS A 125 3.21 15.73 5.47
C HIS A 125 3.03 14.39 4.74
N ARG A 126 2.82 14.41 3.42
CA ARG A 126 2.57 13.19 2.62
C ARG A 126 3.70 12.16 2.64
N SER A 127 4.90 12.53 3.11
CA SER A 127 6.00 11.59 3.35
C SER A 127 5.78 10.71 4.59
N GLY A 128 4.81 11.03 5.44
CA GLY A 128 4.58 10.37 6.73
C GLY A 128 5.58 10.75 7.83
N ILE A 129 6.74 11.29 7.45
CA ILE A 129 7.86 11.57 8.35
C ILE A 129 7.68 12.89 9.11
N LEU A 130 7.25 13.94 8.44
CA LEU A 130 7.14 15.28 9.00
C LEU A 130 5.71 15.61 9.43
N TRP A 131 5.57 16.25 10.58
CA TRP A 131 4.31 16.74 11.13
C TRP A 131 4.45 18.22 11.50
N THR A 132 3.36 18.97 11.38
CA THR A 132 3.29 20.36 11.85
C THR A 132 2.10 20.52 12.79
N LEU A 133 2.35 21.06 13.98
CA LEU A 133 1.34 21.37 14.99
C LEU A 133 1.23 22.89 15.17
N ASN A 134 0.02 23.37 15.45
CA ASN A 134 -0.20 24.76 15.86
C ASN A 134 0.13 24.96 17.35
N SER A 135 0.09 26.19 17.85
CA SER A 135 0.46 26.51 19.24
C SER A 135 -0.44 25.76 20.26
N ALA A 136 -1.76 25.71 20.01
CA ALA A 136 -2.68 24.95 20.88
C ALA A 136 -2.39 23.43 20.88
N GLY A 137 -1.92 22.89 19.75
CA GLY A 137 -1.49 21.49 19.64
C GLY A 137 -0.19 21.22 20.38
N LEU A 138 0.78 22.12 20.26
CA LEU A 138 2.06 22.06 20.97
C LEU A 138 1.88 22.09 22.49
N ASP A 139 1.03 22.97 23.00
CA ASP A 139 0.65 23.02 24.42
C ASP A 139 0.11 21.67 24.90
N ARG A 140 -0.72 21.03 24.07
CA ARG A 140 -1.38 19.77 24.41
C ARG A 140 -0.43 18.58 24.46
N VAL A 141 0.65 18.60 23.69
CA VAL A 141 1.70 17.56 23.72
C VAL A 141 2.86 17.92 24.65
N GLY A 142 2.75 19.03 25.40
CA GLY A 142 3.77 19.46 26.36
C GLY A 142 5.00 20.13 25.73
N LEU A 143 4.88 20.67 24.52
CA LEU A 143 5.95 21.29 23.74
C LEU A 143 5.65 22.77 23.42
N SER A 144 5.06 23.52 24.36
CA SER A 144 4.67 24.93 24.20
C SER A 144 5.78 25.85 23.64
N ASP A 145 7.04 25.57 23.98
CA ASP A 145 8.21 26.36 23.58
C ASP A 145 8.81 25.93 22.22
N HIS A 146 8.20 24.98 21.50
CA HIS A 146 8.72 24.53 20.21
C HIS A 146 8.71 25.69 19.19
N PRO A 147 9.84 25.97 18.52
CA PRO A 147 10.00 27.22 17.76
C PRO A 147 9.02 27.38 16.60
N ASP A 148 8.79 26.30 15.84
CA ASP A 148 8.08 26.30 14.56
C ASP A 148 6.97 25.22 14.46
N GLY A 149 6.77 24.43 15.51
CA GLY A 149 5.87 23.28 15.54
C GLY A 149 6.14 22.14 14.55
N ARG A 150 7.32 22.07 13.93
CA ARG A 150 7.69 21.02 12.97
C ARG A 150 8.36 19.85 13.68
N LEU A 151 7.71 18.69 13.67
CA LEU A 151 8.09 17.51 14.44
C LEU A 151 8.31 16.30 13.52
N ARG A 152 9.29 15.45 13.86
CA ARG A 152 9.51 14.17 13.16
C ARG A 152 8.70 13.06 13.81
N SER A 153 8.12 12.19 12.99
CA SER A 153 7.35 11.02 13.43
C SER A 153 8.14 10.04 14.32
N SER A 154 9.46 9.99 14.16
CA SER A 154 10.37 9.15 14.95
C SER A 154 10.73 9.72 16.32
N ASP A 155 10.32 10.96 16.64
CA ASP A 155 10.62 11.58 17.94
C ASP A 155 9.59 11.16 19.00
N PRO A 156 9.97 10.31 19.99
CA PRO A 156 9.05 9.79 20.99
C PRO A 156 8.55 10.88 21.95
N SER A 157 9.25 12.02 22.07
CA SER A 157 8.91 13.08 23.02
C SER A 157 7.51 13.64 22.82
N TRP A 158 6.99 13.59 21.59
CA TRP A 158 5.63 14.02 21.26
C TRP A 158 4.76 12.87 20.75
N SER A 159 5.31 11.92 19.98
CA SER A 159 4.48 10.88 19.35
C SER A 159 3.81 9.97 20.38
N ASP A 160 4.46 9.72 21.51
CA ASP A 160 3.91 8.90 22.61
C ASP A 160 2.81 9.63 23.38
N SER A 161 2.80 10.97 23.34
CA SER A 161 1.76 11.78 23.97
C SER A 161 0.45 11.78 23.15
N LEU A 162 0.52 11.44 21.86
CA LEU A 162 -0.66 11.34 21.01
C LEU A 162 -1.44 10.07 21.34
N ALA A 163 -2.67 10.25 21.82
CA ALA A 163 -3.60 9.13 21.97
C ALA A 163 -3.81 8.44 20.62
N ARG A 164 -3.34 7.19 20.49
CA ARG A 164 -3.64 6.34 19.35
C ARG A 164 -5.12 6.00 19.37
N ARG A 165 -5.85 6.35 18.31
CA ARG A 165 -7.23 5.89 18.17
C ARG A 165 -7.21 4.45 17.66
N GLU A 166 -7.96 3.58 18.33
CA GLU A 166 -8.22 2.20 17.90
C GLU A 166 -9.34 2.12 16.84
N THR A 167 -9.95 3.26 16.50
CA THR A 167 -11.12 3.34 15.61
C THR A 167 -10.71 3.46 14.15
N GLY A 168 -11.39 2.73 13.26
CA GLY A 168 -11.33 2.93 11.80
C GLY A 168 -10.77 1.75 11.00
N LEU A 169 -10.18 0.74 11.66
CA LEU A 169 -9.69 -0.47 10.98
C LEU A 169 -10.80 -1.20 10.21
N ALA A 170 -12.02 -1.23 10.77
CA ALA A 170 -13.17 -1.83 10.09
C ALA A 170 -13.60 -1.05 8.83
N ASP A 171 -13.45 0.28 8.82
CA ASP A 171 -13.74 1.09 7.64
C ASP A 171 -12.68 0.90 6.55
N VAL A 172 -11.40 0.86 6.94
CA VAL A 172 -10.29 0.50 6.05
C VAL A 172 -10.54 -0.87 5.43
N SER A 173 -10.85 -1.87 6.25
CA SER A 173 -11.10 -3.24 5.82
C SER A 173 -12.28 -3.35 4.84
N ARG A 174 -13.40 -2.69 5.13
CA ARG A 174 -14.56 -2.63 4.23
C ARG A 174 -14.22 -1.94 2.92
N LYS A 175 -13.47 -0.83 2.97
CA LYS A 175 -13.04 -0.11 1.76
C LYS A 175 -12.15 -1.00 0.89
N LEU A 176 -11.14 -1.64 1.46
CA LEU A 176 -10.27 -2.57 0.73
C LEU A 176 -11.05 -3.79 0.20
N ALA A 177 -12.02 -4.32 0.97
CA ALA A 177 -12.89 -5.40 0.52
C ALA A 177 -13.72 -4.97 -0.71
N SER A 178 -14.18 -3.72 -0.77
CA SER A 178 -14.90 -3.19 -1.94
C SER A 178 -14.03 -3.10 -3.21
N TYR A 179 -12.71 -3.17 -3.08
CA TYR A 179 -11.78 -3.22 -4.19
C TYR A 179 -11.31 -4.65 -4.55
N GLY A 180 -11.92 -5.69 -3.97
CA GLY A 180 -11.49 -7.07 -4.22
C GLY A 180 -10.27 -7.51 -3.42
N VAL A 181 -9.81 -6.69 -2.46
CA VAL A 181 -8.66 -7.02 -1.60
C VAL A 181 -9.09 -8.00 -0.52
N THR A 182 -8.39 -9.14 -0.51
CA THR A 182 -8.63 -10.28 0.39
C THR A 182 -7.51 -10.50 1.40
N GLY A 183 -6.36 -9.88 1.18
CA GLY A 183 -5.20 -9.91 2.07
C GLY A 183 -4.37 -8.64 1.93
N MET A 184 -3.59 -8.31 2.95
CA MET A 184 -2.66 -7.19 2.90
C MET A 184 -1.41 -7.44 3.73
N THR A 185 -0.34 -6.74 3.38
CA THR A 185 0.93 -6.76 4.12
C THR A 185 1.19 -5.38 4.71
N ASP A 186 1.12 -5.27 6.04
CA ASP A 186 1.48 -4.07 6.77
C ASP A 186 3.02 -3.90 6.80
N ALA A 187 3.47 -2.76 6.29
CA ALA A 187 4.87 -2.42 6.11
C ALA A 187 5.36 -1.35 7.11
N THR A 188 4.66 -1.18 8.23
CA THR A 188 5.08 -0.28 9.31
C THR A 188 6.33 -0.86 10.00
N PRO A 189 7.48 -0.16 10.02
CA PRO A 189 8.74 -0.72 10.54
C PRO A 189 8.69 -1.07 12.03
N ASP A 190 8.09 -0.19 12.83
CA ASP A 190 8.17 -0.25 14.29
C ASP A 190 6.89 -0.81 14.92
N LEU A 191 6.16 -1.65 14.17
CA LEU A 191 4.92 -2.26 14.67
C LEU A 191 5.24 -3.21 15.83
N GLY A 192 4.63 -2.96 16.99
CA GLY A 192 4.86 -3.76 18.19
C GLY A 192 4.11 -5.09 18.16
N VAL A 193 4.55 -6.06 18.96
CA VAL A 193 3.87 -7.36 19.11
C VAL A 193 2.40 -7.19 19.50
N VAL A 194 2.09 -6.19 20.34
CA VAL A 194 0.72 -5.88 20.74
C VAL A 194 -0.15 -5.48 19.54
N ASP A 195 0.40 -4.71 18.59
CA ASP A 195 -0.33 -4.28 17.39
C ASP A 195 -0.56 -5.46 16.43
N VAL A 196 0.42 -6.35 16.27
CA VAL A 196 0.27 -7.60 15.49
C VAL A 196 -0.84 -8.49 16.08
N VAL A 197 -0.84 -8.69 17.40
CA VAL A 197 -1.89 -9.46 18.09
C VAL A 197 -3.25 -8.81 17.92
N ARG A 198 -3.32 -7.47 17.94
CA ARG A 198 -4.56 -6.72 17.71
C ARG A 198 -5.13 -6.94 16.32
N PHE A 199 -4.32 -6.97 15.27
CA PHE A 199 -4.82 -7.31 13.94
C PHE A 199 -5.42 -8.72 13.89
N ALA A 200 -4.76 -9.70 14.51
CA ALA A 200 -5.28 -11.06 14.59
C ALA A 200 -6.58 -11.15 15.41
N GLU A 201 -6.71 -10.37 16.49
CA GLU A 201 -7.95 -10.26 17.27
C GLU A 201 -9.08 -9.60 16.49
N ALA A 202 -8.81 -8.47 15.83
CA ALA A 202 -9.78 -7.75 15.02
C ALA A 202 -10.29 -8.64 13.86
N HIS A 203 -9.41 -9.44 13.25
CA HIS A 203 -9.82 -10.42 12.23
C HIS A 203 -10.73 -11.51 12.82
N ARG A 204 -10.35 -12.12 13.95
CA ARG A 204 -11.19 -13.12 14.63
C ARG A 204 -12.56 -12.59 15.05
N ARG A 205 -12.66 -11.29 15.36
CA ARG A 205 -13.92 -10.62 15.73
C ARG A 205 -14.75 -10.16 14.53
N GLY A 206 -14.22 -10.27 13.31
CA GLY A 206 -14.88 -9.80 12.09
C GLY A 206 -14.84 -8.27 11.91
N GLU A 207 -14.00 -7.57 12.67
CA GLU A 207 -13.72 -6.14 12.48
C GLU A 207 -12.80 -5.93 11.27
N LEU A 208 -11.79 -6.81 11.11
CA LEU A 208 -10.98 -6.92 9.89
C LEU A 208 -11.45 -8.13 9.08
N LEU A 209 -11.99 -7.88 7.90
CA LEU A 209 -12.49 -8.92 6.99
C LEU A 209 -11.36 -9.75 6.38
N GLN A 210 -10.19 -9.13 6.17
CA GLN A 210 -8.99 -9.74 5.60
C GLN A 210 -7.97 -10.12 6.68
N ARG A 211 -7.04 -11.02 6.34
CA ARG A 211 -5.81 -11.22 7.13
C ARG A 211 -4.78 -10.12 6.82
N VAL A 212 -4.07 -9.70 7.87
CA VAL A 212 -2.95 -8.76 7.78
C VAL A 212 -1.65 -9.52 8.09
N HIS A 213 -0.75 -9.58 7.13
CA HIS A 213 0.63 -10.03 7.34
C HIS A 213 1.49 -8.82 7.75
N CYS A 214 2.39 -8.94 8.72
CA CYS A 214 3.19 -7.81 9.21
C CYS A 214 4.66 -8.04 8.89
N LEU A 215 5.33 -7.03 8.31
CA LEU A 215 6.77 -7.11 8.03
C LEU A 215 7.64 -6.79 9.26
N ALA A 216 7.09 -6.10 10.27
CA ALA A 216 7.82 -5.86 11.51
C ALA A 216 8.12 -7.16 12.27
N PRO A 217 9.27 -7.27 12.94
CA PRO A 217 10.34 -6.28 13.07
C PRO A 217 11.40 -6.34 11.93
N GLY A 218 11.12 -7.08 10.85
CA GLY A 218 12.01 -7.26 9.70
C GLY A 218 12.00 -6.10 8.69
N LYS A 219 11.21 -5.06 8.91
CA LYS A 219 11.15 -3.88 8.04
C LYS A 219 12.04 -2.76 8.55
N ARG A 220 12.80 -2.13 7.64
CA ARG A 220 13.64 -0.96 7.96
C ARG A 220 13.47 0.14 6.92
N ILE A 221 13.42 1.39 7.42
CA ILE A 221 13.50 2.59 6.59
C ILE A 221 14.95 3.05 6.50
N LEU A 222 15.41 3.36 5.29
CA LEU A 222 16.71 3.96 5.05
C LEU A 222 16.55 5.47 4.86
N HIS A 223 17.43 6.23 5.49
CA HIS A 223 17.49 7.69 5.38
C HIS A 223 18.81 8.08 4.71
N ASP A 224 18.76 8.96 3.71
CA ASP A 224 19.93 9.33 2.89
C ASP A 224 21.06 9.95 3.73
N ASP A 225 20.73 10.66 4.79
CA ASP A 225 21.67 11.30 5.73
C ASP A 225 22.25 10.34 6.78
N GLU A 226 21.73 9.11 6.86
CA GLU A 226 22.15 8.09 7.82
C GLU A 226 22.54 6.76 7.14
N LEU A 227 22.85 6.79 5.84
CA LEU A 227 23.27 5.59 5.11
C LEU A 227 24.62 5.06 5.63
N ASP A 228 24.58 3.86 6.20
CA ASP A 228 25.73 3.14 6.72
C ASP A 228 25.66 1.67 6.26
N LEU A 229 26.60 1.30 5.37
CA LEU A 229 26.68 -0.04 4.79
C LEU A 229 26.99 -1.11 5.85
N ASP A 230 27.93 -0.84 6.75
CA ASP A 230 28.37 -1.82 7.74
C ASP A 230 27.26 -2.04 8.77
N ALA A 231 26.61 -0.96 9.22
CA ALA A 231 25.48 -1.05 10.14
C ALA A 231 24.25 -1.72 9.51
N LEU A 232 24.00 -1.51 8.22
CA LEU A 232 22.93 -2.20 7.51
C LEU A 232 23.24 -3.70 7.35
N THR A 233 24.45 -4.05 6.93
CA THR A 233 24.90 -5.43 6.77
C THR A 233 24.80 -6.21 8.09
N ALA A 234 25.34 -5.63 9.17
CA ALA A 234 25.27 -6.25 10.51
C ALA A 234 23.83 -6.43 10.99
N TRP A 235 22.93 -5.51 10.64
CA TRP A 235 21.51 -5.63 10.96
C TRP A 235 20.84 -6.76 10.17
N ILE A 236 21.14 -6.90 8.87
CA ILE A 236 20.65 -8.00 8.03
C ILE A 236 21.12 -9.34 8.61
N ASP A 237 22.42 -9.49 8.89
CA ASP A 237 22.99 -10.68 9.52
C ASP A 237 22.28 -11.04 10.82
N ALA A 238 21.99 -10.04 11.67
CA ALA A 238 21.29 -10.26 12.93
C ALA A 238 19.82 -10.69 12.75
N ARG A 239 19.12 -10.22 11.72
CA ARG A 239 17.76 -10.69 11.38
C ARG A 239 17.79 -12.12 10.86
N HIS A 240 18.69 -12.38 9.94
CA HIS A 240 18.93 -13.70 9.37
C HIS A 240 19.35 -14.74 10.42
N ALA A 241 20.22 -14.38 11.37
CA ALA A 241 20.58 -15.25 12.49
C ALA A 241 19.39 -15.59 13.41
N ALA A 242 18.36 -14.75 13.42
CA ALA A 242 17.11 -14.96 14.16
C ALA A 242 16.00 -15.61 13.30
N ASP A 243 16.34 -16.15 12.12
CA ASP A 243 15.40 -16.76 11.17
C ASP A 243 14.29 -15.81 10.68
N ALA A 244 14.59 -14.50 10.63
CA ALA A 244 13.70 -13.48 10.11
C ALA A 244 14.15 -12.99 8.73
N ILE A 245 13.19 -12.66 7.86
CA ILE A 245 13.44 -11.97 6.59
C ILE A 245 13.71 -10.48 6.81
N VAL A 246 14.23 -9.81 5.78
CA VAL A 246 14.35 -8.35 5.76
C VAL A 246 13.51 -7.70 4.65
N ALA A 247 12.91 -6.56 4.98
CA ALA A 247 12.19 -5.69 4.06
C ALA A 247 12.80 -4.29 4.10
N LEU A 248 13.42 -3.85 3.00
CA LEU A 248 14.23 -2.62 2.97
C LEU A 248 13.54 -1.53 2.14
N HIS A 249 13.15 -0.42 2.77
CA HIS A 249 12.63 0.77 2.08
C HIS A 249 13.71 1.45 1.26
N CYS A 250 13.53 1.49 -0.07
CA CYS A 250 14.48 2.08 -1.01
C CYS A 250 13.76 2.97 -2.03
N VAL A 251 13.82 4.28 -1.82
CA VAL A 251 13.20 5.28 -2.70
C VAL A 251 14.23 6.15 -3.45
N THR A 252 15.51 6.08 -3.09
CA THR A 252 16.59 6.81 -3.79
C THR A 252 17.63 5.87 -4.38
N ALA A 253 18.38 6.34 -5.37
CA ALA A 253 19.48 5.58 -5.97
C ALA A 253 20.55 5.20 -4.93
N ALA A 254 20.87 6.10 -4.00
CA ALA A 254 21.85 5.85 -2.94
C ALA A 254 21.38 4.74 -1.99
N GLN A 255 20.11 4.77 -1.54
CA GLN A 255 19.51 3.71 -0.72
C GLN A 255 19.57 2.36 -1.41
N LEU A 256 19.26 2.32 -2.71
CA LEU A 256 19.29 1.10 -3.50
C LEU A 256 20.71 0.51 -3.61
N VAL A 257 21.70 1.35 -3.92
CA VAL A 257 23.11 0.92 -4.02
C VAL A 257 23.60 0.33 -2.70
N ILE A 258 23.33 1.00 -1.58
CA ILE A 258 23.70 0.52 -0.24
C ILE A 258 22.96 -0.77 0.10
N THR A 259 21.69 -0.87 -0.24
CA THR A 259 20.89 -2.10 -0.03
C THR A 259 21.44 -3.28 -0.81
N ILE A 260 21.76 -3.09 -2.09
CA ILE A 260 22.35 -4.14 -2.92
C ILE A 260 23.68 -4.59 -2.33
N ALA A 261 24.53 -3.65 -1.93
CA ALA A 261 25.82 -3.96 -1.33
C ALA A 261 25.67 -4.73 -0.01
N ALA A 262 24.75 -4.31 0.85
CA ALA A 262 24.51 -4.96 2.15
C ALA A 262 23.94 -6.38 2.00
N LEU A 263 22.96 -6.57 1.10
CA LEU A 263 22.40 -7.90 0.80
C LEU A 263 23.43 -8.83 0.15
N ARG A 264 24.31 -8.31 -0.72
CA ARG A 264 25.43 -9.09 -1.27
C ARG A 264 26.43 -9.52 -0.19
N ALA A 265 26.71 -8.64 0.77
CA ALA A 265 27.66 -8.90 1.83
C ALA A 265 27.14 -9.91 2.87
N ALA A 266 25.89 -9.75 3.32
CA ALA A 266 25.22 -10.66 4.26
C ALA A 266 24.77 -11.98 3.60
N GLY A 267 24.48 -11.94 2.30
CA GLY A 267 23.77 -12.98 1.56
C GLY A 267 22.25 -12.78 1.66
N SER A 268 21.54 -12.83 0.54
CA SER A 268 20.08 -12.77 0.51
C SER A 268 19.44 -14.11 0.92
N ARG A 269 18.19 -14.05 1.37
CA ARG A 269 17.36 -15.21 1.69
C ARG A 269 16.01 -15.15 0.98
N VAL A 270 15.41 -16.33 0.78
CA VAL A 270 14.02 -16.44 0.31
C VAL A 270 13.11 -15.67 1.26
N GLY A 271 12.33 -14.74 0.71
CA GLY A 271 11.43 -13.87 1.45
C GLY A 271 12.01 -12.48 1.77
N ASP A 272 13.33 -12.28 1.64
CA ASP A 272 13.90 -10.94 1.66
C ASP A 272 13.33 -10.12 0.50
N ARG A 273 13.10 -8.84 0.76
CA ARG A 273 12.43 -7.95 -0.18
C ARG A 273 12.94 -6.51 -0.12
N ILE A 274 12.95 -5.88 -1.28
CA ILE A 274 13.18 -4.45 -1.47
C ILE A 274 11.84 -3.78 -1.72
N GLU A 275 11.61 -2.70 -1.00
CA GLU A 275 10.35 -1.98 -0.99
C GLU A 275 10.52 -0.70 -1.79
N HIS A 276 9.51 -0.41 -2.60
CA HIS A 276 9.43 0.69 -3.56
C HIS A 276 10.33 0.50 -4.77
N ALA A 277 11.65 0.47 -4.56
CA ALA A 277 12.64 0.61 -5.63
C ALA A 277 12.27 1.77 -6.57
N ALA A 278 11.99 2.94 -5.97
CA ALA A 278 11.38 4.06 -6.71
C ALA A 278 12.32 4.64 -7.78
N VAL A 279 13.63 4.63 -7.51
CA VAL A 279 14.69 5.05 -8.44
C VAL A 279 15.66 3.88 -8.62
N VAL A 280 15.75 3.36 -9.84
CA VAL A 280 16.63 2.23 -10.20
C VAL A 280 17.55 2.64 -11.36
N PRO A 281 18.81 3.04 -11.07
CA PRO A 281 19.81 3.26 -12.10
C PRO A 281 20.00 2.00 -12.94
N THR A 282 20.28 2.16 -14.24
CA THR A 282 20.46 1.04 -15.17
C THR A 282 21.55 0.08 -14.71
N ASP A 283 22.64 0.60 -14.16
CA ASP A 283 23.79 -0.18 -13.68
C ASP A 283 23.46 -1.03 -12.43
N CYS A 284 22.29 -0.83 -11.80
CA CYS A 284 21.83 -1.63 -10.66
C CYS A 284 20.96 -2.83 -11.07
N LEU A 285 20.49 -2.92 -12.32
CA LEU A 285 19.55 -3.97 -12.74
C LEU A 285 20.14 -5.37 -12.65
N ASP A 286 21.33 -5.58 -13.23
CA ASP A 286 22.01 -6.88 -13.19
C ASP A 286 22.32 -7.27 -11.74
N ALA A 287 22.74 -6.29 -10.93
CA ALA A 287 23.04 -6.50 -9.53
C ALA A 287 21.81 -6.89 -8.69
N LEU A 288 20.64 -6.33 -9.01
CA LEU A 288 19.38 -6.71 -8.38
C LEU A 288 18.93 -8.11 -8.81
N ALA A 289 19.07 -8.44 -10.09
CA ALA A 289 18.72 -9.77 -10.61
C ALA A 289 19.54 -10.88 -9.94
N GLU A 290 20.83 -10.64 -9.69
CA GLU A 290 21.70 -11.58 -9.00
C GLU A 290 21.32 -11.85 -7.53
N LEU A 291 20.61 -10.92 -6.88
CA LEU A 291 20.21 -11.07 -5.47
C LEU A 291 19.05 -12.04 -5.26
N ASP A 292 18.24 -12.29 -6.31
CA ASP A 292 17.00 -13.10 -6.23
C ASP A 292 16.04 -12.66 -5.10
N VAL A 293 16.03 -11.36 -4.79
CA VAL A 293 15.11 -10.75 -3.81
C VAL A 293 13.89 -10.16 -4.52
N VAL A 294 12.74 -10.21 -3.85
CA VAL A 294 11.50 -9.67 -4.40
C VAL A 294 11.52 -8.14 -4.33
N VAL A 295 11.10 -7.47 -5.40
CA VAL A 295 10.79 -6.04 -5.39
C VAL A 295 9.28 -5.85 -5.24
N VAL A 296 8.85 -5.08 -4.25
CA VAL A 296 7.45 -4.65 -4.10
C VAL A 296 7.34 -3.16 -4.38
N THR A 297 6.72 -2.81 -5.52
CA THR A 297 6.75 -1.44 -6.08
C THR A 297 5.36 -0.83 -6.26
N GLN A 298 5.27 0.49 -6.43
CA GLN A 298 4.03 1.27 -6.39
C GLN A 298 3.87 2.19 -7.61
N PRO A 299 3.46 1.65 -8.77
CA PRO A 299 3.35 2.43 -9.99
C PRO A 299 2.26 3.51 -9.95
N ASN A 300 1.31 3.45 -9.01
CA ASN A 300 0.33 4.52 -8.79
C ASN A 300 0.98 5.88 -8.55
N PHE A 301 2.20 5.93 -7.99
CA PHE A 301 2.91 7.19 -7.81
C PHE A 301 3.30 7.88 -9.12
N VAL A 302 3.36 7.16 -10.25
CA VAL A 302 3.48 7.79 -11.58
C VAL A 302 2.24 8.64 -11.88
N ALA A 303 1.04 8.13 -11.62
CA ALA A 303 -0.20 8.85 -11.86
C ALA A 303 -0.47 9.94 -10.81
N GLU A 304 -0.06 9.70 -9.57
CA GLU A 304 -0.31 10.62 -8.46
C GLU A 304 0.70 11.77 -8.37
N ARG A 305 1.96 11.48 -8.66
CA ARG A 305 3.11 12.37 -8.39
C ARG A 305 3.99 12.61 -9.61
N GLY A 306 3.67 12.02 -10.76
CA GLY A 306 4.49 12.08 -11.97
C GLY A 306 4.81 13.49 -12.46
N ASP A 307 3.86 14.43 -12.40
CA ASP A 307 4.11 15.82 -12.81
C ASP A 307 5.17 16.51 -11.93
N GLN A 308 5.19 16.15 -10.65
CA GLN A 308 6.20 16.63 -9.73
C GLN A 308 7.55 15.97 -10.02
N TYR A 309 7.59 14.67 -10.27
CA TYR A 309 8.83 14.01 -10.68
C TYR A 309 9.43 14.63 -11.95
N LEU A 310 8.58 15.00 -12.93
CA LEU A 310 9.03 15.68 -14.14
C LEU A 310 9.67 17.06 -13.87
N THR A 311 9.33 17.69 -12.74
CA THR A 311 9.85 19.00 -12.32
C THR A 311 11.10 18.85 -11.44
N ASP A 312 11.05 17.95 -10.46
CA ASP A 312 12.02 17.88 -9.36
C ASP A 312 13.20 16.95 -9.67
N VAL A 313 13.01 15.95 -10.54
CA VAL A 313 14.07 15.00 -10.93
C VAL A 313 14.71 15.48 -12.23
N PRO A 314 16.06 15.44 -12.36
CA PRO A 314 16.75 15.73 -13.61
C PRO A 314 16.18 14.93 -14.79
N GLN A 315 16.01 15.58 -15.94
CA GLN A 315 15.35 14.97 -17.11
C GLN A 315 16.04 13.68 -17.59
N ASP A 316 17.36 13.64 -17.50
CA ASP A 316 18.18 12.47 -17.84
C ASP A 316 18.04 11.32 -16.83
N GLU A 317 17.47 11.56 -15.64
CA GLU A 317 17.19 10.54 -14.63
C GLU A 317 15.73 10.04 -14.65
N HIS A 318 14.83 10.67 -15.42
CA HIS A 318 13.40 10.28 -15.46
C HIS A 318 13.17 8.81 -15.83
N HIS A 319 14.04 8.24 -16.66
CA HIS A 319 13.99 6.84 -17.06
C HIS A 319 14.27 5.86 -15.90
N GLN A 320 14.78 6.36 -14.77
CA GLN A 320 15.09 5.55 -13.59
C GLN A 320 13.88 5.37 -12.65
N LEU A 321 12.78 6.10 -12.89
CA LEU A 321 11.64 6.15 -11.98
C LEU A 321 10.63 5.02 -12.21
N TRP A 322 10.32 4.28 -11.14
CA TRP A 322 9.25 3.27 -11.07
C TRP A 322 9.31 2.23 -12.21
N ARG A 323 10.48 1.63 -12.43
CA ARG A 323 10.84 0.85 -13.63
C ARG A 323 10.26 -0.57 -13.70
N VAL A 324 8.94 -0.71 -13.61
CA VAL A 324 8.27 -2.02 -13.56
C VAL A 324 8.62 -2.89 -14.78
N GLY A 325 8.58 -2.32 -16.00
CA GLY A 325 8.93 -3.04 -17.22
C GLY A 325 10.37 -3.55 -17.24
N SER A 326 11.34 -2.71 -16.88
CA SER A 326 12.76 -3.10 -16.84
C SER A 326 13.05 -4.15 -15.77
N LEU A 327 12.43 -4.03 -14.58
CA LEU A 327 12.61 -5.00 -13.50
C LEU A 327 12.12 -6.40 -13.93
N ILE A 328 10.94 -6.49 -14.54
CA ILE A 328 10.40 -7.74 -15.07
C ILE A 328 11.27 -8.30 -16.19
N ALA A 329 11.71 -7.44 -17.13
CA ALA A 329 12.57 -7.85 -18.24
C ALA A 329 13.94 -8.39 -17.78
N ALA A 330 14.46 -7.88 -16.65
CA ALA A 330 15.68 -8.37 -16.01
C ALA A 330 15.48 -9.67 -15.21
N GLY A 331 14.25 -10.20 -15.13
CA GLY A 331 13.94 -11.42 -14.37
C GLY A 331 13.85 -11.22 -12.85
N ILE A 332 13.76 -9.97 -12.38
CA ILE A 332 13.64 -9.67 -10.94
C ILE A 332 12.21 -10.02 -10.49
N PRO A 333 12.03 -10.87 -9.45
CA PRO A 333 10.71 -11.18 -8.92
C PRO A 333 10.00 -9.91 -8.43
N LEU A 334 8.77 -9.67 -8.89
CA LEU A 334 8.08 -8.41 -8.65
C LEU A 334 6.63 -8.60 -8.23
N ALA A 335 6.22 -7.86 -7.20
CA ALA A 335 4.83 -7.66 -6.81
C ALA A 335 4.50 -6.17 -6.73
N MET A 336 3.21 -5.85 -6.70
CA MET A 336 2.75 -4.46 -6.63
C MET A 336 1.90 -4.21 -5.39
N SER A 337 1.81 -2.94 -5.01
CA SER A 337 1.07 -2.48 -3.85
C SER A 337 0.60 -1.03 -4.04
N THR A 338 -0.21 -0.53 -3.11
CA THR A 338 -0.68 0.86 -3.14
C THR A 338 0.11 1.81 -2.24
N ASP A 339 0.74 1.28 -1.19
CA ASP A 339 1.33 2.07 -0.10
C ASP A 339 0.28 2.96 0.60
N PHE A 340 -0.94 2.46 0.75
CA PHE A 340 -2.03 3.16 1.45
C PHE A 340 -1.66 3.43 2.94
N PRO A 341 -1.77 4.67 3.45
CA PRO A 341 -2.42 5.86 2.88
C PRO A 341 -1.52 6.88 2.20
N PHE A 342 -0.25 6.56 1.97
CA PHE A 342 0.65 7.47 1.25
C PHE A 342 0.33 7.49 -0.25
N GLY A 343 -0.14 6.37 -0.81
CA GLY A 343 -0.82 6.29 -2.09
C GLY A 343 -2.34 6.11 -1.97
N ASP A 344 -3.06 6.21 -3.09
CA ASP A 344 -4.49 5.90 -3.16
C ASP A 344 -4.76 4.41 -2.88
N PRO A 345 -5.78 4.04 -2.08
CA PRO A 345 -6.06 2.64 -1.73
C PRO A 345 -6.57 1.77 -2.89
N ASP A 346 -6.87 2.32 -4.07
CA ASP A 346 -7.36 1.55 -5.22
C ASP A 346 -6.23 0.75 -5.91
N PRO A 347 -6.12 -0.59 -5.73
CA PRO A 347 -5.12 -1.39 -6.44
C PRO A 347 -5.35 -1.38 -7.96
N TRP A 348 -6.58 -1.19 -8.42
CA TRP A 348 -6.89 -1.09 -9.84
C TRP A 348 -6.31 0.20 -10.43
N ALA A 349 -6.26 1.29 -9.67
CA ALA A 349 -5.55 2.51 -10.06
C ALA A 349 -4.04 2.27 -10.22
N ALA A 350 -3.44 1.50 -9.31
CA ALA A 350 -2.03 1.10 -9.44
C ALA A 350 -1.80 0.26 -10.70
N MET A 351 -2.68 -0.71 -11.01
CA MET A 351 -2.61 -1.49 -12.25
C MET A 351 -2.73 -0.60 -13.49
N ARG A 352 -3.71 0.33 -13.53
CA ARG A 352 -3.86 1.30 -14.62
C ARG A 352 -2.61 2.17 -14.78
N ALA A 353 -2.00 2.59 -13.68
CA ALA A 353 -0.77 3.39 -13.71
C ALA A 353 0.42 2.59 -14.26
N ALA A 354 0.55 1.30 -13.93
CA ALA A 354 1.57 0.42 -14.49
C ALA A 354 1.42 0.21 -16.01
N VAL A 355 0.18 0.10 -16.49
CA VAL A 355 -0.13 -0.10 -17.93
C VAL A 355 0.03 1.21 -18.72
N ARG A 356 -0.46 2.33 -18.19
CA ARG A 356 -0.56 3.60 -18.94
C ARG A 356 0.63 4.51 -18.74
N ARG A 357 1.26 4.48 -17.54
CA ARG A 357 2.37 5.35 -17.14
C ARG A 357 2.06 6.85 -17.31
N THR A 358 0.79 7.22 -17.20
CA THR A 358 0.28 8.59 -17.43
C THR A 358 0.21 9.37 -16.14
N THR A 359 0.81 10.57 -16.12
CA THR A 359 0.76 11.52 -14.99
C THR A 359 -0.60 12.22 -14.91
N ALA A 360 -0.85 13.00 -13.84
CA ALA A 360 -2.10 13.72 -13.69
C ALA A 360 -2.35 14.77 -14.80
N SER A 361 -1.30 15.39 -15.35
CA SER A 361 -1.38 16.31 -16.50
C SER A 361 -1.55 15.61 -17.86
N GLY A 362 -1.44 14.29 -17.91
CA GLY A 362 -1.53 13.50 -19.14
C GLY A 362 -0.18 13.18 -19.81
N SER A 363 0.94 13.59 -19.22
CA SER A 363 2.28 13.23 -19.72
C SER A 363 2.55 11.75 -19.51
N VAL A 364 3.36 11.14 -20.37
CA VAL A 364 3.82 9.74 -20.18
C VAL A 364 5.22 9.78 -19.59
N LEU A 365 5.38 9.32 -18.35
CA LEU A 365 6.69 9.15 -17.73
C LEU A 365 7.21 7.77 -18.12
N GLY A 366 8.41 7.62 -18.69
CA GLY A 366 9.04 6.31 -18.97
C GLY A 366 8.14 5.29 -19.69
N GLU A 367 7.81 5.54 -20.96
CA GLU A 367 6.93 4.70 -21.79
C GLU A 367 7.38 3.23 -21.88
N GLN A 368 8.68 2.97 -21.89
CA GLN A 368 9.27 1.64 -21.94
C GLN A 368 9.01 0.80 -20.68
N GLU A 369 8.60 1.44 -19.57
CA GLU A 369 8.33 0.77 -18.30
C GLU A 369 6.88 0.26 -18.20
N ARG A 370 6.07 0.43 -19.26
CA ARG A 370 4.71 -0.11 -19.33
C ARG A 370 4.72 -1.64 -19.34
N ILE A 371 3.71 -2.22 -18.70
CA ILE A 371 3.47 -3.66 -18.69
C ILE A 371 2.09 -4.00 -19.23
N SER A 372 1.85 -5.28 -19.54
CA SER A 372 0.52 -5.74 -19.97
C SER A 372 -0.49 -5.66 -18.82
N ALA A 373 -1.78 -5.47 -19.15
CA ALA A 373 -2.84 -5.47 -18.15
C ALA A 373 -2.93 -6.78 -17.37
N ARG A 374 -2.68 -7.92 -18.03
CA ARG A 374 -2.64 -9.23 -17.39
C ARG A 374 -1.50 -9.30 -16.38
N THR A 375 -0.30 -8.88 -16.76
CA THR A 375 0.86 -8.79 -15.84
C THR A 375 0.51 -7.91 -14.64
N ALA A 376 -0.06 -6.72 -14.89
CA ALA A 376 -0.42 -5.79 -13.84
C ALA A 376 -1.42 -6.39 -12.83
N LEU A 377 -2.46 -7.07 -13.32
CA LEU A 377 -3.43 -7.75 -12.49
C LEU A 377 -2.79 -8.89 -11.68
N THR A 378 -1.99 -9.75 -12.32
CA THR A 378 -1.39 -10.92 -11.66
C THR A 378 -0.33 -10.57 -10.61
N SER A 379 0.29 -9.39 -10.67
CA SER A 379 1.23 -8.92 -9.64
C SER A 379 0.59 -8.60 -8.27
N PHE A 380 -0.74 -8.67 -8.18
CA PHE A 380 -1.50 -8.60 -6.92
C PHE A 380 -2.03 -9.98 -6.46
N PHE A 381 -1.70 -11.07 -7.15
CA PHE A 381 -2.18 -12.42 -6.79
C PHE A 381 -1.26 -13.17 -5.84
N GLY A 382 -0.11 -12.59 -5.50
CA GLY A 382 0.86 -13.18 -4.58
C GLY A 382 0.27 -13.52 -3.22
N ALA A 383 0.85 -14.52 -2.56
CA ALA A 383 0.70 -14.70 -1.12
C ALA A 383 1.69 -13.76 -0.39
N PRO A 384 1.45 -13.38 0.88
CA PRO A 384 2.37 -12.50 1.60
C PRO A 384 3.79 -13.07 1.72
N GLU A 385 3.94 -14.39 1.86
CA GLU A 385 5.23 -15.08 1.96
C GLU A 385 5.94 -15.24 0.61
N HIS A 386 5.19 -15.20 -0.49
CA HIS A 386 5.69 -15.31 -1.86
C HIS A 386 5.01 -14.27 -2.78
N PRO A 387 5.31 -12.96 -2.62
CA PRO A 387 4.56 -11.90 -3.29
C PRO A 387 4.60 -11.96 -4.82
N ALA A 388 5.72 -12.42 -5.39
CA ALA A 388 5.91 -12.48 -6.84
C ALA A 388 5.30 -13.75 -7.49
N LEU A 389 4.82 -14.72 -6.70
CA LEU A 389 4.26 -15.96 -7.22
C LEU A 389 2.72 -15.88 -7.21
N PRO A 390 2.06 -15.71 -8.38
CA PRO A 390 0.62 -15.52 -8.43
C PRO A 390 -0.12 -16.81 -8.06
N ARG A 391 -1.07 -16.71 -7.12
CA ARG A 391 -2.01 -17.78 -6.81
C ARG A 391 -2.92 -18.07 -8.00
N THR A 392 -3.49 -19.28 -7.98
CA THR A 392 -4.45 -19.74 -9.00
C THR A 392 -5.81 -20.07 -8.38
N VAL A 393 -6.82 -20.31 -9.22
CA VAL A 393 -8.12 -20.82 -8.79
C VAL A 393 -8.12 -22.35 -8.92
N ASN A 394 -7.38 -23.02 -8.04
CA ASN A 394 -7.21 -24.48 -8.05
C ASN A 394 -7.41 -25.07 -6.64
N PRO A 395 -7.79 -26.36 -6.53
CA PRO A 395 -7.90 -27.04 -5.25
C PRO A 395 -6.62 -26.92 -4.40
N GLY A 396 -6.78 -26.63 -3.11
CA GLY A 396 -5.69 -26.41 -2.15
C GLY A 396 -5.28 -24.95 -1.95
N GLU A 397 -5.59 -24.07 -2.90
CA GLU A 397 -5.36 -22.63 -2.76
C GLU A 397 -6.31 -22.01 -1.71
N PRO A 398 -5.91 -20.92 -1.02
CA PRO A 398 -6.82 -20.19 -0.13
C PRO A 398 -8.10 -19.77 -0.86
N ALA A 399 -9.28 -19.91 -0.22
CA ALA A 399 -10.57 -19.51 -0.79
C ALA A 399 -10.78 -17.98 -0.72
N ASN A 400 -9.78 -17.23 -1.17
CA ASN A 400 -9.75 -15.79 -1.27
C ASN A 400 -9.95 -15.44 -2.75
N LEU A 401 -11.16 -14.99 -3.11
CA LEU A 401 -11.58 -14.79 -4.49
C LEU A 401 -12.21 -13.41 -4.67
N CYS A 402 -12.11 -12.87 -5.88
CA CYS A 402 -12.83 -11.66 -6.27
C CYS A 402 -13.69 -11.98 -7.50
N VAL A 403 -14.98 -11.64 -7.41
CA VAL A 403 -15.94 -11.76 -8.51
C VAL A 403 -16.10 -10.39 -9.14
N LEU A 404 -15.92 -10.32 -10.46
CA LEU A 404 -15.88 -9.10 -11.23
C LEU A 404 -16.99 -9.11 -12.28
N ALA A 405 -17.79 -8.05 -12.35
CA ALA A 405 -18.68 -7.79 -13.46
C ALA A 405 -17.91 -7.79 -14.79
N GLY A 406 -18.55 -8.33 -15.84
CA GLY A 406 -17.96 -8.41 -17.18
C GLY A 406 -17.13 -9.67 -17.44
N THR A 407 -16.66 -9.76 -18.67
CA THR A 407 -15.81 -10.85 -19.18
C THR A 407 -14.33 -10.63 -18.81
N PRO A 408 -13.45 -11.65 -18.94
CA PRO A 408 -12.02 -11.47 -18.73
C PRO A 408 -11.42 -10.34 -19.58
N ASP A 409 -11.89 -10.20 -20.83
CA ASP A 409 -11.49 -9.11 -21.72
C ASP A 409 -11.93 -7.73 -21.21
N ASP A 410 -13.15 -7.61 -20.67
CA ASP A 410 -13.61 -6.36 -20.05
C ASP A 410 -12.75 -5.99 -18.84
N VAL A 411 -12.51 -6.96 -17.95
CA VAL A 411 -11.67 -6.78 -16.75
C VAL A 411 -10.28 -6.31 -17.11
N LEU A 412 -9.61 -6.96 -18.07
CA LEU A 412 -8.24 -6.61 -18.47
C LEU A 412 -8.18 -5.29 -19.25
N ARG A 413 -9.24 -4.93 -19.98
CA ARG A 413 -9.32 -3.66 -20.72
C ARG A 413 -9.54 -2.47 -19.79
N GLU A 414 -10.38 -2.63 -18.77
CA GLU A 414 -10.81 -1.54 -17.90
C GLU A 414 -9.89 -1.38 -16.69
N LEU A 415 -9.53 -2.50 -16.05
CA LEU A 415 -8.84 -2.54 -14.76
C LEU A 415 -9.49 -1.55 -13.79
N ASP A 416 -10.76 -1.75 -13.43
CA ASP A 416 -11.56 -0.79 -12.68
C ASP A 416 -12.18 -1.42 -11.43
N ALA A 417 -12.07 -0.71 -10.31
CA ALA A 417 -12.63 -1.16 -9.03
C ALA A 417 -14.16 -1.26 -9.05
N GLY A 418 -14.83 -0.49 -9.90
CA GLY A 418 -16.28 -0.54 -10.11
C GLY A 418 -16.78 -1.85 -10.70
N LEU A 419 -15.88 -2.69 -11.25
CA LEU A 419 -16.22 -4.05 -11.68
C LEU A 419 -16.33 -5.02 -10.50
N VAL A 420 -15.84 -4.70 -9.30
CA VAL A 420 -15.90 -5.63 -8.16
C VAL A 420 -17.35 -5.85 -7.74
N ALA A 421 -17.87 -7.04 -8.06
CA ALA A 421 -19.22 -7.46 -7.73
C ALA A 421 -19.28 -8.15 -6.36
N ALA A 422 -18.26 -8.94 -6.02
CA ALA A 422 -18.14 -9.54 -4.69
C ALA A 422 -16.69 -9.85 -4.32
N THR A 423 -16.43 -9.87 -3.01
CA THR A 423 -15.15 -10.28 -2.43
C THR A 423 -15.38 -11.41 -1.45
N VAL A 424 -14.64 -12.49 -1.63
CA VAL A 424 -14.72 -13.71 -0.83
C VAL A 424 -13.41 -13.85 -0.07
N VAL A 425 -13.48 -13.97 1.26
CA VAL A 425 -12.33 -14.25 2.12
C VAL A 425 -12.61 -15.55 2.85
N GLU A 426 -11.69 -16.52 2.73
CA GLU A 426 -11.81 -17.85 3.33
C GLU A 426 -13.18 -18.51 3.10
N GLY A 427 -13.67 -18.45 1.87
CA GLY A 427 -14.95 -19.06 1.48
C GLY A 427 -16.19 -18.36 2.04
N ARG A 428 -16.06 -17.11 2.52
CA ARG A 428 -17.18 -16.28 2.97
C ARG A 428 -17.24 -14.99 2.16
N VAL A 429 -18.42 -14.64 1.66
CA VAL A 429 -18.64 -13.33 1.03
C VAL A 429 -18.55 -12.25 2.11
N VAL A 430 -17.59 -11.33 1.96
CA VAL A 430 -17.35 -10.22 2.89
C VAL A 430 -17.73 -8.85 2.29
N TYR A 431 -17.90 -8.80 0.97
CA TYR A 431 -18.43 -7.67 0.23
C TYR A 431 -19.26 -8.18 -0.95
N GLU A 432 -20.38 -7.54 -1.21
CA GLU A 432 -21.22 -7.75 -2.39
C GLU A 432 -21.79 -6.39 -2.80
N GLN A 433 -21.65 -6.04 -4.08
CA GLN A 433 -22.18 -4.81 -4.64
C GLN A 433 -23.71 -4.93 -4.73
N GLY A 434 -24.41 -4.03 -4.04
CA GLY A 434 -25.87 -4.05 -3.88
C GLY A 434 -26.67 -3.65 -5.11
#